data_AF-A0A2K3N6N5-F1
#
_entry.id   AF-A0A2K3N6N5-F1
#
_cell.length_a   1.000
_cell.length_b   1.000
_cell.length_c   1.000
_cell.angle_alpha   90.00
_cell.angle_beta   90.00
_cell.angle_gamma   90.00
#
_symmetry.space_group_name_H-M   'P 1'
#
loop_
_entity.id
_entity.type
_entity.pdbx_description
1 polymer ?
#
loop_
_entity_poly.entity_id
_entity_poly.type
_entity_poly.pdbx_seq_one_letter_code
_entity_poly.pdbx_strand_id
1 'polypeptide(L)'
;MDELFVAILSMLLVAALIPLYLWKRHHDSQSSSSSSSHDEPQQAPVRETVVRATATRRMRRRPAASGASTSSAPPATQQDSADESDNEAAGEEYEAKASKKKEIKRQEREARRQAEEATRESRQSKQDRYSEMRRLKDEEREAQERKLEEEAKAQKAKEEEAAALEFEKWKGEFSVDDEGTLEEEQDKTEDLLTNFVEYIKKHKCVPLEDLAAEFKLRTQ
;
A
#
# COMPACT_ATOMS: atom_id res chain seq x y z
N MET A 1 23.05 1.57 40.65
CA MET A 1 21.78 1.32 39.93
C MET A 1 21.36 2.56 39.16
N ASP A 2 21.49 3.75 39.75
CA ASP A 2 21.04 5.00 39.13
C ASP A 2 21.80 5.38 37.84
N GLU A 3 23.11 5.11 37.74
CA GLU A 3 23.88 5.39 36.52
C GLU A 3 23.45 4.52 35.32
N LEU A 4 23.07 3.27 35.57
CA LEU A 4 22.52 2.38 34.54
C LEU A 4 21.12 2.86 34.10
N PHE A 5 20.28 3.28 35.05
CA PHE A 5 18.98 3.86 34.73
C PHE A 5 19.11 5.16 33.92
N VAL A 6 20.05 6.05 34.28
CA VAL A 6 20.33 7.28 33.52
C VAL A 6 20.85 6.96 32.12
N ALA A 7 21.75 5.98 31.97
CA ALA A 7 22.24 5.55 30.66
C ALA A 7 21.11 4.98 29.78
N ILE A 8 20.25 4.12 30.33
CA ILE A 8 19.10 3.53 29.61
C ILE A 8 18.10 4.62 29.22
N LEU A 9 17.77 5.54 30.12
CA LEU A 9 16.86 6.65 29.83
C LEU A 9 17.43 7.58 28.75
N SER A 10 18.74 7.86 28.77
CA SER A 10 19.39 8.66 27.72
C SER A 10 19.35 7.98 26.35
N MET A 11 19.53 6.66 26.32
CA MET A 11 19.52 5.86 25.09
C MET A 11 18.11 5.80 24.49
N LEU A 12 17.08 5.61 25.32
CA LEU A 12 15.68 5.67 24.91
C LEU A 12 15.28 7.05 24.39
N LEU A 13 15.76 8.12 25.04
CA LEU A 13 15.48 9.50 24.61
C LEU A 13 16.08 9.76 23.23
N VAL A 14 17.34 9.38 22.99
CA VAL A 14 17.98 9.53 21.68
C VAL A 14 17.28 8.66 20.63
N ALA A 15 16.94 7.41 20.97
CA ALA A 15 16.23 6.50 20.07
C ALA A 15 14.81 7.00 19.71
N ALA A 16 14.14 7.75 20.58
CA ALA A 16 12.85 8.38 20.30
C ALA A 16 12.99 9.68 19.49
N LEU A 17 14.05 10.47 19.70
CA LEU A 17 14.26 11.72 18.98
C LEU A 17 14.63 11.54 17.51
N ILE A 18 15.37 10.48 17.16
CA ILE A 18 15.78 10.19 15.77
C ILE A 18 14.57 9.99 14.83
N PRO A 19 13.60 9.11 15.11
CA PRO A 19 12.42 8.94 14.26
C PRO A 19 11.53 10.17 14.26
N LEU A 20 11.38 10.87 15.39
CA LEU A 20 10.62 12.13 15.46
C LEU A 20 11.24 13.23 14.61
N TYR A 21 12.57 13.35 14.60
CA TYR A 21 13.28 14.32 13.78
C TYR A 21 13.15 14.02 12.28
N LEU A 22 13.26 12.75 11.90
CA LEU A 22 13.04 12.31 10.52
C LEU A 22 11.58 12.56 10.09
N TRP A 23 10.63 12.28 10.97
CA TRP A 23 9.21 12.49 10.68
C TRP A 23 8.85 13.97 10.55
N LYS A 24 9.38 14.83 11.43
CA LYS A 24 9.23 16.29 11.32
C LYS A 24 9.81 16.84 10.02
N ARG A 25 11.00 16.38 9.62
CA ARG A 25 11.63 16.78 8.36
C ARG A 25 10.78 16.38 7.14
N HIS A 26 10.18 15.19 7.17
CA HIS A 26 9.24 14.76 6.14
C HIS A 26 7.95 15.58 6.13
N HIS A 27 7.43 15.98 7.30
CA HIS A 27 6.21 16.78 7.42
C HIS A 27 6.40 18.23 6.98
N ASP A 28 7.54 18.87 7.28
CA ASP A 28 7.88 20.21 6.81
C ASP A 28 8.07 20.27 5.27
N SER A 29 8.45 19.14 4.68
CA SER A 29 8.54 18.97 3.22
C SER A 29 7.16 18.81 2.56
N GLN A 30 6.16 18.33 3.30
CA GLN A 30 4.78 18.17 2.81
C GLN A 30 3.93 19.43 3.03
N SER A 31 4.15 20.16 4.13
CA SER A 31 3.42 21.41 4.43
C SER A 31 3.71 22.54 3.43
N SER A 32 4.90 22.52 2.81
CA SER A 32 5.27 23.42 1.71
C SER A 32 4.61 23.05 0.37
N SER A 33 4.01 21.86 0.26
CA SER A 33 3.21 21.44 -0.89
C SER A 33 1.70 21.53 -0.67
N SER A 34 1.23 21.69 0.58
CA SER A 34 -0.18 21.65 0.95
C SER A 34 -0.84 23.02 1.15
N SER A 35 -0.13 24.15 0.98
CA SER A 35 -0.68 25.51 1.12
C SER A 35 -1.31 26.09 -0.17
N SER A 36 -1.59 25.25 -1.18
CA SER A 36 -2.13 25.70 -2.48
C SER A 36 -3.38 24.93 -2.94
N SER A 37 -4.34 24.62 -2.07
CA SER A 37 -5.62 24.06 -2.52
C SER A 37 -6.77 24.38 -1.57
N HIS A 38 -7.57 25.38 -1.94
CA HIS A 38 -8.95 25.54 -1.45
C HIS A 38 -9.92 25.33 -2.63
N ASP A 39 -10.93 24.50 -2.38
CA ASP A 39 -12.26 24.32 -3.01
C ASP A 39 -12.42 24.03 -4.51
N GLU A 40 -12.79 22.78 -4.85
CA GLU A 40 -14.14 22.41 -5.36
C GLU A 40 -14.36 20.87 -5.41
N PRO A 41 -15.61 20.36 -5.36
CA PRO A 41 -15.90 18.93 -5.22
C PRO A 41 -16.11 18.19 -6.56
N GLN A 42 -15.69 16.91 -6.54
CA GLN A 42 -16.20 15.75 -7.27
C GLN A 42 -16.43 15.83 -8.80
N GLN A 43 -15.56 15.14 -9.56
CA GLN A 43 -15.98 14.15 -10.55
C GLN A 43 -14.84 13.16 -10.92
N ALA A 44 -15.26 11.94 -11.28
CA ALA A 44 -14.50 10.70 -11.38
C ALA A 44 -13.37 10.68 -12.46
N PRO A 45 -12.42 9.71 -12.40
CA PRO A 45 -11.10 9.86 -13.00
C PRO A 45 -11.01 9.38 -14.46
N VAL A 46 -10.66 10.29 -15.37
CA VAL A 46 -10.12 9.95 -16.70
C VAL A 46 -8.61 10.16 -16.66
N ARG A 47 -7.88 9.09 -16.93
CA ARG A 47 -6.42 9.04 -16.97
C ARG A 47 -5.91 9.76 -18.21
N GLU A 48 -5.15 10.83 -18.04
CA GLU A 48 -4.21 11.25 -19.08
C GLU A 48 -2.96 11.90 -18.47
N THR A 49 -1.84 11.24 -18.73
CA THR A 49 -0.49 11.58 -18.28
C THR A 49 0.07 12.72 -19.11
N VAL A 50 0.32 13.89 -18.51
CA VAL A 50 1.24 14.88 -19.09
C VAL A 50 2.14 15.46 -17.99
N VAL A 51 3.40 15.02 -18.02
CA VAL A 51 4.51 15.48 -17.18
C VAL A 51 4.93 16.88 -17.64
N ARG A 52 4.90 17.85 -16.72
CA ARG A 52 5.47 19.19 -16.94
C ARG A 52 7.00 19.13 -16.78
N ALA A 53 7.65 19.67 -17.81
CA ALA A 53 9.08 19.70 -18.02
C ALA A 53 9.87 20.45 -16.93
N THR A 54 10.99 19.86 -16.52
CA THR A 54 12.14 20.60 -15.99
C THR A 54 13.21 20.68 -17.07
N ALA A 55 13.51 21.92 -17.44
CA ALA A 55 14.45 22.29 -18.47
C ALA A 55 15.89 22.06 -18.01
N THR A 56 16.65 21.26 -18.74
CA THR A 56 18.06 21.57 -19.01
C THR A 56 18.47 21.04 -20.39
N ARG A 57 19.30 21.86 -21.06
CA ARG A 57 20.31 21.48 -22.06
C ARG A 57 19.95 21.53 -23.56
N ARG A 58 20.42 22.64 -24.15
CA ARG A 58 21.23 22.74 -25.39
C ARG A 58 20.55 22.50 -26.75
N MET A 59 20.37 23.63 -27.43
CA MET A 59 20.98 23.96 -28.72
C MET A 59 20.48 23.22 -29.97
N ARG A 60 19.68 23.90 -30.80
CA ARG A 60 20.12 24.32 -32.15
C ARG A 60 19.05 25.16 -32.86
N ARG A 61 19.53 26.25 -33.45
CA ARG A 61 18.82 27.17 -34.34
C ARG A 61 18.06 26.41 -35.44
N ARG A 62 16.77 26.71 -35.58
CA ARG A 62 16.01 26.56 -36.83
C ARG A 62 15.43 27.94 -37.18
N PRO A 63 15.54 28.42 -38.43
CA PRO A 63 14.84 29.63 -38.83
C PRO A 63 13.35 29.33 -38.92
N ALA A 64 12.55 30.15 -38.24
CA ALA A 64 11.11 30.17 -38.40
C ALA A 64 10.78 30.86 -39.73
N ALA A 65 10.16 30.11 -40.64
CA ALA A 65 9.46 30.67 -41.79
C ALA A 65 8.22 31.41 -41.27
N SER A 66 8.31 32.73 -41.23
CA SER A 66 7.16 33.61 -41.10
C SER A 66 6.39 33.57 -42.42
N GLY A 67 5.09 33.33 -42.34
CA GLY A 67 4.19 33.49 -43.48
C GLY A 67 4.09 34.96 -43.90
N ALA A 68 4.30 35.21 -45.19
CA ALA A 68 3.70 36.30 -45.95
C ALA A 68 3.86 35.98 -47.45
N SER A 69 2.71 35.78 -48.09
CA SER A 69 2.38 36.00 -49.51
C SER A 69 3.50 35.95 -50.57
N THR A 70 3.40 35.02 -51.53
CA THR A 70 3.16 35.28 -52.97
C THR A 70 3.54 34.07 -53.85
N SER A 71 2.66 33.76 -54.80
CA SER A 71 2.86 33.02 -56.05
C SER A 71 3.37 31.56 -56.07
N SER A 72 2.67 30.80 -56.92
CA SER A 72 3.08 29.63 -57.71
C SER A 72 2.52 28.27 -57.29
N ALA A 73 1.93 27.64 -58.31
CA ALA A 73 1.12 26.43 -58.39
C ALA A 73 1.74 25.13 -57.83
N PRO A 74 0.93 24.08 -57.60
CA PRO A 74 1.43 22.79 -57.13
C PRO A 74 2.10 22.00 -58.27
N PRO A 75 3.20 21.26 -58.03
CA PRO A 75 3.60 20.22 -58.97
C PRO A 75 2.73 18.98 -58.73
N ALA A 76 2.03 18.61 -59.80
CA ALA A 76 1.28 17.38 -59.92
C ALA A 76 2.19 16.16 -59.76
N THR A 77 1.64 15.15 -59.12
CA THR A 77 2.12 13.78 -59.07
C THR A 77 2.32 13.26 -60.50
N GLN A 78 3.55 13.12 -60.95
CA GLN A 78 3.85 12.37 -62.18
C GLN A 78 4.18 10.92 -61.82
N GLN A 79 3.22 10.05 -62.15
CA GLN A 79 3.42 8.63 -62.37
C GLN A 79 4.52 8.44 -63.42
N ASP A 80 5.57 7.72 -63.04
CA ASP A 80 6.62 7.27 -63.95
C ASP A 80 6.11 5.99 -64.63
N SER A 81 5.62 6.13 -65.86
CA SER A 81 5.25 5.02 -66.74
C SER A 81 5.50 5.39 -68.20
N ALA A 82 6.10 4.45 -68.92
CA ALA A 82 6.38 4.40 -70.37
C ALA A 82 7.56 5.29 -70.81
N ASP A 83 8.75 4.74 -71.05
CA ASP A 83 9.16 3.87 -72.18
C ASP A 83 9.29 4.64 -73.50
N GLU A 84 10.29 4.20 -74.28
CA GLU A 84 10.60 4.57 -75.66
C GLU A 84 11.43 5.85 -75.92
N SER A 85 12.75 5.66 -76.08
CA SER A 85 13.54 6.39 -77.10
C SER A 85 14.85 5.65 -77.40
N ASP A 86 14.75 4.81 -78.43
CA ASP A 86 15.72 4.50 -79.49
C ASP A 86 17.21 4.89 -79.30
N ASN A 87 18.07 3.87 -79.19
CA ASN A 87 19.42 3.91 -79.77
C ASN A 87 19.93 2.47 -80.05
N GLU A 88 19.53 1.95 -81.22
CA GLU A 88 19.91 0.66 -81.81
C GLU A 88 21.40 0.60 -82.23
N ALA A 89 22.34 0.63 -81.27
CA ALA A 89 23.77 0.44 -81.58
C ALA A 89 24.67 -0.14 -80.45
N ALA A 90 24.13 -0.66 -79.34
CA ALA A 90 24.96 -1.19 -78.23
C ALA A 90 24.31 -2.31 -77.38
N GLY A 91 23.55 -3.22 -78.02
CA GLY A 91 22.61 -4.14 -77.36
C GLY A 91 23.21 -5.08 -76.29
N GLU A 92 24.42 -5.63 -76.47
CA GLU A 92 24.90 -6.71 -75.59
C GLU A 92 25.57 -6.22 -74.30
N GLU A 93 26.27 -5.07 -74.33
CA GLU A 93 26.98 -4.56 -73.14
C GLU A 93 26.04 -3.81 -72.17
N TYR A 94 24.97 -3.21 -72.68
CA TYR A 94 23.97 -2.49 -71.88
C TYR A 94 23.07 -3.44 -71.09
N GLU A 95 22.66 -4.57 -71.66
CA GLU A 95 21.86 -5.59 -70.96
C GLU A 95 22.63 -6.26 -69.82
N ALA A 96 23.92 -6.54 -70.01
CA ALA A 96 24.80 -7.08 -68.98
C ALA A 96 25.04 -6.09 -67.82
N LYS A 97 25.05 -4.78 -68.08
CA LYS A 97 25.13 -3.74 -67.04
C LYS A 97 23.78 -3.55 -66.33
N ALA A 98 22.66 -3.68 -67.04
CA ALA A 98 21.31 -3.58 -66.47
C ALA A 98 20.99 -4.76 -65.53
N SER A 99 21.40 -5.99 -65.85
CA SER A 99 21.23 -7.16 -64.99
C SER A 99 22.06 -7.05 -63.70
N LYS A 100 23.32 -6.61 -63.78
CA LYS A 100 24.16 -6.31 -62.60
C LYS A 100 23.54 -5.23 -61.71
N LYS A 101 22.97 -4.17 -62.28
CA LYS A 101 22.28 -3.11 -61.51
C LYS A 101 21.03 -3.64 -60.79
N LYS A 102 20.27 -4.55 -61.41
CA LYS A 102 19.11 -5.20 -60.76
C LYS A 102 19.54 -6.10 -59.60
N GLU A 103 20.62 -6.85 -59.76
CA GLU A 103 21.18 -7.71 -58.70
C GLU A 103 21.70 -6.89 -57.51
N ILE A 104 22.46 -5.80 -57.78
CA ILE A 104 22.93 -4.89 -56.73
C ILE A 104 21.75 -4.26 -55.97
N LYS A 105 20.69 -3.83 -56.67
CA LYS A 105 19.47 -3.29 -56.04
C LYS A 105 18.73 -4.33 -55.18
N ARG A 106 18.76 -5.60 -55.58
CA ARG A 106 18.18 -6.70 -54.80
C ARG A 106 18.99 -6.95 -53.52
N GLN A 107 20.31 -7.02 -53.64
CA GLN A 107 21.23 -7.18 -52.51
C GLN A 107 21.13 -6.01 -51.52
N GLU A 108 21.04 -4.76 -52.01
CA GLU A 108 20.83 -3.58 -51.17
C GLU A 108 19.49 -3.64 -50.42
N ARG A 109 18.42 -4.09 -51.08
CA ARG A 109 17.10 -4.27 -50.44
C ARG A 109 17.09 -5.39 -49.40
N GLU A 110 17.84 -6.46 -49.62
CA GLU A 110 17.99 -7.56 -48.66
C GLU A 110 18.88 -7.14 -47.47
N ALA A 111 19.99 -6.45 -47.71
CA ALA A 111 20.84 -5.88 -46.67
C ALA A 111 20.07 -4.85 -45.81
N ARG A 112 19.20 -4.04 -46.42
CA ARG A 112 18.33 -3.11 -45.69
C ARG A 112 17.31 -3.84 -44.80
N ARG A 113 16.72 -4.95 -45.26
CA ARG A 113 15.81 -5.76 -44.45
C ARG A 113 16.53 -6.42 -43.27
N GLN A 114 17.71 -7.00 -43.51
CA GLN A 114 18.51 -7.60 -42.44
C GLN A 114 18.96 -6.57 -41.40
N ALA A 115 19.35 -5.37 -41.82
CA ALA A 115 19.68 -4.29 -40.89
C ALA A 115 18.45 -3.86 -40.06
N GLU A 116 17.27 -3.78 -40.68
CA GLU A 116 16.03 -3.46 -39.97
C GLU A 116 15.63 -4.56 -38.97
N GLU A 117 15.69 -5.83 -39.37
CA GLU A 117 15.42 -6.99 -38.52
C GLU A 117 16.39 -7.04 -37.34
N ALA A 118 17.70 -6.88 -37.56
CA ALA A 118 18.69 -6.83 -36.49
C ALA A 118 18.43 -5.67 -35.50
N THR A 119 17.97 -4.51 -35.98
CA THR A 119 17.60 -3.41 -35.08
C THR A 119 16.32 -3.70 -34.29
N ARG A 120 15.36 -4.42 -34.88
CA ARG A 120 14.12 -4.83 -34.22
C ARG A 120 14.38 -5.89 -33.17
N GLU A 121 15.16 -6.92 -33.48
CA GLU A 121 15.57 -7.97 -32.56
C GLU A 121 16.39 -7.39 -31.39
N SER A 122 17.31 -6.46 -31.65
CA SER A 122 18.06 -5.78 -30.58
C SER A 122 17.14 -4.99 -29.64
N ARG A 123 16.08 -4.39 -30.16
CA ARG A 123 15.08 -3.67 -29.36
C ARG A 123 14.21 -4.63 -28.55
N GLN A 124 13.75 -5.72 -29.17
CA GLN A 124 12.94 -6.75 -28.52
C GLN A 124 13.73 -7.45 -27.41
N SER A 125 14.95 -7.92 -27.70
CA SER A 125 15.82 -8.57 -26.71
C SER A 125 16.09 -7.69 -25.47
N LYS A 126 16.25 -6.37 -25.66
CA LYS A 126 16.41 -5.43 -24.53
C LYS A 126 15.12 -5.28 -23.72
N GLN A 127 13.97 -5.24 -24.40
CA GLN A 127 12.66 -5.16 -23.75
C GLN A 127 12.33 -6.45 -22.98
N ASP A 128 12.59 -7.60 -23.59
CA ASP A 128 12.37 -8.92 -22.99
C ASP A 128 13.23 -9.06 -21.74
N ARG A 129 14.53 -8.75 -21.82
CA ARG A 129 15.44 -8.77 -20.66
C ARG A 129 14.97 -7.86 -19.52
N TYR A 130 14.45 -6.68 -19.84
CA TYR A 130 13.91 -5.78 -18.81
C TYR A 130 12.62 -6.32 -18.20
N SER A 131 11.76 -6.92 -19.01
CA SER A 131 10.51 -7.53 -18.56
C SER A 131 10.77 -8.74 -17.66
N GLU A 132 11.70 -9.62 -18.03
CA GLU A 132 12.10 -10.77 -17.23
C GLU A 132 12.73 -10.34 -15.90
N MET A 133 13.63 -9.35 -15.93
CA MET A 133 14.23 -8.82 -14.70
C MET A 133 13.18 -8.19 -13.77
N ARG A 134 12.14 -7.56 -14.34
CA ARG A 134 11.02 -7.03 -13.56
C ARG A 134 10.20 -8.14 -12.94
N ARG A 135 9.86 -9.18 -13.71
CA ARG A 135 9.12 -10.35 -13.21
C ARG A 135 9.86 -11.09 -12.11
N LEU A 136 11.15 -11.35 -12.30
CA LEU A 136 11.99 -11.99 -11.28
C LEU A 136 12.03 -11.16 -9.98
N LYS A 137 12.12 -9.83 -10.07
CA LYS A 137 12.12 -8.97 -8.89
C LYS A 137 10.75 -8.92 -8.20
N ASP A 138 9.67 -9.02 -8.97
CA ASP A 138 8.31 -9.10 -8.42
C ASP A 138 8.09 -10.44 -7.71
N GLU A 139 8.53 -11.55 -8.32
CA GLU A 139 8.49 -12.90 -7.75
C GLU A 139 9.35 -13.02 -6.49
N GLU A 140 10.55 -12.41 -6.46
CA GLU A 140 11.41 -12.37 -5.27
C GLU A 140 10.74 -11.62 -4.12
N ARG A 141 10.10 -10.48 -4.41
CA ARG A 141 9.36 -9.71 -3.40
C ARG A 141 8.18 -10.49 -2.85
N GLU A 142 7.39 -11.11 -3.73
CA GLU A 142 6.26 -11.93 -3.31
C GLU A 142 6.73 -13.13 -2.47
N ALA A 143 7.85 -13.77 -2.84
CA ALA A 143 8.43 -14.86 -2.06
C ALA A 143 8.96 -14.40 -0.69
N GLN A 144 9.54 -13.22 -0.60
CA GLN A 144 9.97 -12.63 0.67
C GLN A 144 8.77 -12.25 1.56
N GLU A 145 7.74 -11.63 0.98
CA GLU A 145 6.51 -11.27 1.69
C GLU A 145 5.80 -12.52 2.23
N ARG A 146 5.70 -13.61 1.45
CA ARG A 146 5.13 -14.87 1.92
C ARG A 146 5.91 -15.48 3.08
N LYS A 147 7.25 -15.47 3.03
CA LYS A 147 8.07 -15.96 4.14
C LYS A 147 7.86 -15.15 5.41
N LEU A 148 7.82 -13.83 5.30
CA LEU A 148 7.56 -12.95 6.45
C LEU A 148 6.14 -13.12 7.00
N GLU A 149 5.14 -13.32 6.13
CA GLU A 149 3.76 -13.58 6.55
C GLU A 149 3.63 -14.93 7.26
N GLU A 150 4.28 -15.98 6.75
CA GLU A 150 4.31 -17.29 7.41
C GLU A 150 5.02 -17.22 8.78
N GLU A 151 6.14 -16.51 8.88
CA GLU A 151 6.85 -16.29 10.14
C GLU A 151 6.01 -15.48 11.13
N ALA A 152 5.36 -14.40 10.69
CA ALA A 152 4.48 -13.59 11.53
C ALA A 152 3.26 -14.39 12.01
N LYS A 153 2.68 -15.23 11.15
CA LYS A 153 1.56 -16.10 11.53
C LYS A 153 2.00 -17.17 12.54
N ALA A 154 3.18 -17.74 12.37
CA ALA A 154 3.74 -18.70 13.32
C ALA A 154 4.07 -18.05 14.68
N GLN A 155 4.55 -16.81 14.70
CA GLN A 155 4.77 -16.06 15.95
C GLN A 155 3.45 -15.76 16.65
N LYS A 156 2.44 -15.26 15.92
CA LYS A 156 1.10 -15.01 16.49
C LYS A 156 0.48 -16.26 17.09
N ALA A 157 0.59 -17.41 16.42
CA ALA A 157 0.08 -18.67 16.97
C ALA A 157 0.79 -19.05 18.27
N LYS A 158 2.12 -18.89 18.35
CA LYS A 158 2.88 -19.15 19.59
C LYS A 158 2.54 -18.17 20.72
N GLU A 159 2.32 -16.91 20.40
CA GLU A 159 1.91 -15.88 21.36
C GLU A 159 0.49 -16.15 21.87
N GLU A 160 -0.43 -16.57 21.00
CA GLU A 160 -1.79 -16.96 21.39
C GLU A 160 -1.80 -18.21 22.27
N GLU A 161 -1.00 -19.23 21.94
CA GLU A 161 -0.81 -20.42 22.79
C GLU A 161 -0.23 -20.04 24.16
N ALA A 162 0.79 -19.17 24.20
CA ALA A 162 1.36 -18.70 25.45
C ALA A 162 0.34 -17.90 26.28
N ALA A 163 -0.39 -16.97 25.65
CA ALA A 163 -1.43 -16.19 26.30
C ALA A 163 -2.58 -17.06 26.82
N ALA A 164 -2.95 -18.13 26.11
CA ALA A 164 -3.95 -19.08 26.57
C ALA A 164 -3.51 -19.84 27.82
N LEU A 165 -2.24 -20.27 27.88
CA LEU A 165 -1.67 -20.90 29.08
C LEU A 165 -1.56 -19.93 30.26
N GLU A 166 -1.18 -18.67 30.00
CA GLU A 166 -1.18 -17.61 31.02
C GLU A 166 -2.59 -17.30 31.52
N PHE A 167 -3.57 -17.26 30.61
CA PHE A 167 -4.97 -17.06 30.96
C PHE A 167 -5.50 -18.21 31.83
N GLU A 168 -5.19 -19.46 31.49
CA GLU A 168 -5.59 -20.62 32.31
C GLU A 168 -4.95 -20.57 33.70
N LYS A 169 -3.68 -20.17 33.79
CA LYS A 169 -3.00 -19.97 35.07
C LYS A 169 -3.69 -18.90 35.92
N TRP A 170 -3.96 -17.72 35.36
CA TRP A 170 -4.65 -16.65 36.09
C TRP A 170 -6.10 -17.00 36.43
N LYS A 171 -6.78 -17.76 35.57
CA LYS A 171 -8.11 -18.28 35.85
C LYS A 171 -8.10 -19.23 37.06
N GLY A 172 -7.03 -20.01 37.24
CA GLY A 172 -6.84 -20.86 38.42
C GLY A 172 -6.47 -20.07 39.68
N GLU A 173 -5.78 -18.94 39.54
CA GLU A 173 -5.43 -18.03 40.65
C GLU A 173 -6.60 -17.13 41.07
N PHE A 174 -7.57 -16.88 40.18
CA PHE A 174 -8.80 -16.16 40.48
C PHE A 174 -9.82 -17.12 41.11
N SER A 175 -9.77 -17.30 42.43
CA SER A 175 -10.94 -17.81 43.15
C SER A 175 -12.02 -16.75 43.08
N VAL A 176 -13.09 -17.04 42.36
CA VAL A 176 -14.34 -16.28 42.48
C VAL A 176 -14.87 -16.64 43.87
N ASP A 177 -14.58 -15.81 44.87
CA ASP A 177 -15.32 -15.87 46.12
C ASP A 177 -16.76 -15.47 45.76
N ASP A 178 -17.67 -16.44 45.75
CA ASP A 178 -19.13 -16.26 45.63
C ASP A 178 -19.74 -15.47 46.82
N GLU A 179 -18.91 -14.79 47.61
CA GLU A 179 -19.27 -13.95 48.76
C GLU A 179 -19.78 -12.58 48.28
N GLY A 180 -20.90 -12.61 47.58
CA GLY A 180 -21.65 -11.42 47.19
C GLY A 180 -23.14 -11.66 47.01
N THR A 181 -23.65 -12.84 47.37
CA THR A 181 -25.07 -13.17 47.26
C THR A 181 -25.82 -12.61 48.47
N LEU A 182 -26.53 -11.51 48.23
CA LEU A 182 -27.46 -10.83 49.15
C LEU A 182 -28.63 -11.73 49.63
N GLU A 183 -28.68 -13.00 49.22
CA GLU A 183 -29.67 -14.00 49.61
C GLU A 183 -29.50 -14.45 51.07
N GLU A 184 -28.28 -14.56 51.60
CA GLU A 184 -28.09 -14.96 53.00
C GLU A 184 -28.64 -13.93 54.01
N GLU A 185 -28.60 -12.64 53.69
CA GLU A 185 -29.22 -11.62 54.55
C GLU A 185 -30.75 -11.69 54.46
N GLN A 186 -31.31 -11.99 53.29
CA GLN A 186 -32.77 -12.14 53.13
C GLN A 186 -33.29 -13.33 53.95
N ASP A 187 -32.64 -14.50 53.84
CA ASP A 187 -33.01 -15.70 54.60
C ASP A 187 -32.93 -15.46 56.12
N LYS A 188 -31.89 -14.78 56.61
CA LYS A 188 -31.74 -14.42 58.03
C LYS A 188 -32.85 -13.46 58.50
N THR A 189 -33.31 -12.54 57.63
CA THR A 189 -34.42 -11.64 57.97
C THR A 189 -35.77 -12.33 57.99
N GLU A 190 -36.02 -13.28 57.09
CA GLU A 190 -37.24 -14.09 57.07
C GLU A 190 -37.33 -14.99 58.30
N ASP A 191 -36.21 -15.60 58.71
CA ASP A 191 -36.11 -16.41 59.93
C ASP A 191 -36.34 -15.58 61.21
N LEU A 192 -35.91 -14.32 61.25
CA LEU A 192 -36.14 -13.46 62.42
C LEU A 192 -37.63 -13.13 62.58
N LEU A 193 -38.34 -12.89 61.47
CA LEU A 193 -39.77 -12.58 61.47
C LEU A 193 -40.63 -13.78 61.86
N THR A 194 -40.28 -14.99 61.41
CA THR A 194 -41.00 -16.21 61.80
C THR A 194 -40.84 -16.48 63.30
N ASN A 195 -39.62 -16.36 63.82
CA ASN A 195 -39.33 -16.49 65.26
C ASN A 195 -40.09 -15.46 66.12
N PHE A 196 -40.21 -14.23 65.65
CA PHE A 196 -41.00 -13.17 66.31
C PHE A 196 -42.48 -13.55 66.46
N VAL A 197 -43.09 -14.05 65.38
CA VAL A 197 -44.50 -14.46 65.38
C VAL A 197 -44.72 -15.68 66.28
N GLU A 198 -43.81 -16.66 66.27
CA GLU A 198 -43.90 -17.82 67.15
C GLU A 198 -43.82 -17.45 68.63
N TYR A 199 -42.94 -16.53 68.99
CA TYR A 199 -42.77 -16.08 70.37
C TYR A 199 -44.07 -15.45 70.91
N ILE A 200 -44.71 -14.57 70.14
CA ILE A 200 -46.00 -13.97 70.51
C ILE A 200 -47.10 -15.04 70.62
N LYS A 201 -47.12 -16.04 69.72
CA LYS A 201 -48.10 -17.13 69.78
C LYS A 201 -47.95 -18.02 71.01
N LYS A 202 -46.71 -18.27 71.46
CA LYS A 202 -46.42 -19.07 72.65
C LYS A 202 -46.79 -18.32 73.94
N HIS A 203 -46.69 -17.00 73.95
CA HIS A 203 -46.94 -16.16 75.12
C HIS A 203 -48.23 -15.32 74.98
N LYS A 204 -49.28 -15.71 75.70
CA LYS A 204 -50.63 -15.11 75.60
C LYS A 204 -50.67 -13.60 75.89
N CYS A 205 -49.82 -13.09 76.78
CA CYS A 205 -49.61 -11.66 77.03
C CYS A 205 -48.12 -11.41 77.20
N VAL A 206 -47.53 -10.53 76.37
CA VAL A 206 -46.12 -10.11 76.46
C VAL A 206 -46.06 -8.59 76.52
N PRO A 207 -45.39 -7.98 77.51
CA PRO A 207 -45.16 -6.55 77.52
C PRO A 207 -44.20 -6.15 76.39
N LEU A 208 -44.42 -4.99 75.77
CA LEU A 208 -43.68 -4.56 74.58
C LEU A 208 -42.18 -4.33 74.85
N GLU A 209 -41.82 -4.02 76.09
CA GLU A 209 -40.44 -3.85 76.54
C GLU A 209 -39.65 -5.17 76.46
N ASP A 210 -40.23 -6.28 76.91
CA ASP A 210 -39.60 -7.60 76.86
C ASP A 210 -39.48 -8.13 75.42
N LEU A 211 -40.49 -7.86 74.60
CA LEU A 211 -40.47 -8.20 73.17
C LEU A 211 -39.35 -7.45 72.43
N ALA A 212 -39.19 -6.16 72.76
CA ALA A 212 -38.16 -5.33 72.18
C ALA A 212 -36.76 -5.69 72.69
N ALA A 213 -36.63 -6.15 73.93
CA ALA A 213 -35.37 -6.67 74.46
C ALA A 213 -34.92 -7.95 73.74
N GLU A 214 -35.84 -8.89 73.50
CA GLU A 214 -35.55 -10.17 72.84
C GLU A 214 -35.14 -9.98 71.36
N PHE A 215 -35.86 -9.11 70.64
CA PHE A 215 -35.64 -8.88 69.21
C PHE A 215 -34.85 -7.59 68.90
N LYS A 216 -34.27 -6.95 69.92
CA LYS A 216 -33.47 -5.71 69.83
C LYS A 216 -34.18 -4.58 69.09
N LEU A 217 -35.49 -4.44 69.30
CA LEU A 217 -36.32 -3.39 68.70
C LEU A 217 -36.28 -2.13 69.57
N ARG A 218 -36.62 -0.98 68.96
CA ARG A 218 -36.74 0.28 69.69
C ARG A 218 -38.14 0.42 70.28
N THR A 219 -38.23 0.60 71.59
CA THR A 219 -39.48 0.98 72.28
C THR A 219 -39.70 2.50 72.22
N GLN A 220 -40.96 2.93 72.32
CA GLN A 220 -41.38 4.34 72.39
C GLN A 220 -42.04 4.64 73.72
#